data_AF-A0A0G1KMU1-F1
#
_entry.id   AF-A0A0G1KMU1-F1
#
_cell.length_a   1.000
_cell.length_b   1.000
_cell.length_c   1.000
_cell.angle_alpha   90.00
_cell.angle_beta   90.00
_cell.angle_gamma   90.00
#
_symmetry.space_group_name_H-M   'P 1'
#
loop_
_entity.id
_entity.type
_entity.pdbx_description
1 polymer ?
#
loop_
_entity_poly.entity_id
_entity_poly.type
_entity_poly.pdbx_seq_one_letter_code
_entity_poly.pdbx_strand_id
1 'polypeptide(L)'
;MGRWLETSCGWCHMAIPYLPEWTHIPEYCRDCNEWQTKQCLNSHCGGEIRYKVYWTKVFDYCQDCKGWYEVKCENPKCFGRFNIHCDWNNPPQYCPDCREWKEKACGNRECNGHVRYKEYWDNIPDYCTCKGWNTKTCENSHCRHSFKVHCSWSDTPKYCKDCKGWYKQPCEGSGCRQQVDIHSDWSNPPKFCKDCNTLKEKSCSTSGCTEMVKYKTAWDNPPEYCETCRKLGGKNRDPWKDPRNIVKTIGPNADGTWGQKVMSGPDTNLHRGYDPDRIREFEAGKDYKRRNKY
;
A
#
# COMPACT_ATOMS: atom_id res chain seq x y z
N MET A 1 -25.25 -81.81 68.07
CA MET A 1 -24.77 -80.44 68.36
C MET A 1 -23.46 -80.27 67.60
N GLY A 2 -23.40 -79.41 66.60
CA GLY A 2 -22.15 -79.15 65.86
C GLY A 2 -21.09 -78.55 66.79
N ARG A 3 -19.84 -78.99 66.66
CA ARG A 3 -18.70 -78.42 67.39
C ARG A 3 -18.21 -77.20 66.62
N TRP A 4 -18.21 -76.04 67.26
CA TRP A 4 -17.59 -74.84 66.71
C TRP A 4 -16.08 -75.05 66.56
N LEU A 5 -15.54 -74.67 65.40
CA LEU A 5 -14.10 -74.60 65.13
C LEU A 5 -13.69 -73.13 64.98
N GLU A 6 -12.39 -72.86 64.98
CA GLU A 6 -11.85 -71.51 64.85
C GLU A 6 -10.87 -71.43 63.67
N THR A 7 -10.93 -70.33 62.93
CA THR A 7 -9.90 -69.91 61.96
C THR A 7 -9.43 -68.50 62.31
N SER A 8 -8.34 -68.01 61.72
CA SER A 8 -7.83 -66.65 61.98
C SER A 8 -8.21 -65.69 60.85
N CYS A 9 -8.64 -64.47 61.20
CA CYS A 9 -8.88 -63.41 60.22
C CYS A 9 -7.60 -63.09 59.43
N GLY A 10 -7.70 -63.04 58.09
CA GLY A 10 -6.58 -62.73 57.21
C GLY A 10 -5.98 -61.33 57.37
N TRP A 11 -6.69 -60.41 58.03
CA TRP A 11 -6.25 -59.02 58.25
C TRP A 11 -5.85 -58.72 59.70
N CYS A 12 -6.75 -58.91 60.66
CA CYS A 12 -6.50 -58.55 62.07
C CYS A 12 -6.08 -59.75 62.93
N HIS A 13 -6.03 -60.95 62.36
CA HIS A 13 -5.67 -62.20 63.05
C HIS A 13 -6.57 -62.62 64.23
N MET A 14 -7.69 -61.93 64.46
CA MET A 14 -8.70 -62.35 65.44
C MET A 14 -9.31 -63.70 65.07
N ALA A 15 -9.64 -64.50 66.09
CA ALA A 15 -10.32 -65.78 65.91
C ALA A 15 -11.73 -65.60 65.34
N ILE A 16 -12.07 -66.40 64.33
CA ILE A 16 -13.37 -66.46 63.66
C ILE A 16 -13.97 -67.83 63.98
N PRO A 17 -15.01 -67.91 64.82
CA PRO A 17 -15.71 -69.16 65.04
C PRO A 17 -16.53 -69.52 63.79
N TYR A 18 -16.48 -70.79 63.39
CA TYR A 18 -17.27 -71.31 62.26
C TYR A 18 -17.79 -72.73 62.55
N LEU A 19 -18.82 -73.14 61.81
CA LEU A 19 -19.35 -74.49 61.83
C LEU A 19 -18.80 -75.29 60.63
N PRO A 20 -18.32 -76.54 60.82
CA PRO A 20 -17.75 -77.36 59.74
C PRO A 20 -18.69 -77.57 58.53
N GLU A 21 -19.99 -77.52 58.76
CA GLU A 21 -21.03 -77.64 57.72
C GLU A 21 -21.20 -76.39 56.84
N TRP A 22 -20.52 -75.28 57.14
CA TRP A 22 -20.57 -74.09 56.29
C TRP A 22 -19.85 -74.35 54.96
N THR A 23 -20.53 -74.06 53.85
CA THR A 23 -19.98 -74.23 52.50
C THR A 23 -18.83 -73.26 52.22
N HIS A 24 -18.78 -72.13 52.94
CA HIS A 24 -17.74 -71.12 52.84
C HIS A 24 -17.35 -70.65 54.24
N ILE A 25 -16.12 -70.99 54.63
CA ILE A 25 -15.53 -70.50 55.89
C ILE A 25 -15.07 -69.06 55.64
N PRO A 26 -15.44 -68.07 56.48
CA PRO A 26 -15.04 -66.68 56.29
C PRO A 26 -13.52 -66.52 56.42
N GLU A 27 -12.93 -65.82 55.46
CA GLU A 27 -11.51 -65.43 55.49
C GLU A 27 -11.25 -64.22 56.41
N TYR A 28 -12.27 -63.37 56.59
CA TYR A 28 -12.21 -62.13 57.37
C TYR A 28 -13.28 -62.12 58.46
N CYS A 29 -12.96 -61.56 59.63
CA CYS A 29 -13.93 -61.41 60.72
C CYS A 29 -15.02 -60.40 60.35
N ARG A 30 -16.12 -60.39 61.10
CA ARG A 30 -17.27 -59.50 60.86
C ARG A 30 -16.86 -58.03 60.73
N ASP A 31 -16.02 -57.55 61.64
CA ASP A 31 -15.60 -56.14 61.69
C ASP A 31 -14.71 -55.78 60.49
N CYS A 32 -13.81 -56.69 60.09
CA CYS A 32 -12.97 -56.49 58.90
C CYS A 32 -13.77 -56.62 57.59
N ASN A 33 -14.86 -57.39 57.60
CA ASN A 33 -15.75 -57.53 56.46
C ASN A 33 -16.89 -56.50 56.46
N GLU A 34 -16.89 -55.52 57.35
CA GLU A 34 -17.82 -54.39 57.29
C GLU A 34 -17.38 -53.38 56.22
N TRP A 35 -18.35 -52.71 55.59
CA TRP A 35 -18.04 -51.65 54.63
C TRP A 35 -17.61 -50.40 55.36
N GLN A 36 -16.41 -49.91 55.04
CA GLN A 36 -15.94 -48.59 55.45
C GLN A 36 -16.24 -47.56 54.36
N THR A 37 -16.33 -46.29 54.74
CA THR A 37 -16.49 -45.17 53.83
C THR A 37 -15.35 -44.16 54.00
N LYS A 38 -14.88 -43.60 52.89
CA LYS A 38 -14.07 -42.36 52.90
C LYS A 38 -14.66 -41.37 51.90
N GLN A 39 -14.43 -40.09 52.13
CA GLN A 39 -14.85 -39.04 51.21
C GLN A 39 -14.01 -39.07 49.92
N CYS A 40 -14.64 -38.75 48.79
CA CYS A 40 -13.93 -38.58 47.53
C CYS A 40 -12.96 -37.39 47.64
N LEU A 41 -11.73 -37.57 47.15
CA LEU A 41 -10.70 -36.52 47.22
C LEU A 41 -11.02 -35.32 46.31
N ASN A 42 -11.83 -35.51 45.28
CA ASN A 42 -12.33 -34.41 44.45
C ASN A 42 -13.27 -33.51 45.26
N SER A 43 -12.81 -32.31 45.63
CA SER A 43 -13.59 -31.33 46.40
C SER A 43 -14.89 -30.86 45.74
N HIS A 44 -15.04 -31.06 44.43
CA HIS A 44 -16.25 -30.75 43.67
C HIS A 44 -17.25 -31.93 43.65
N CYS A 45 -16.88 -33.07 44.23
CA CYS A 45 -17.70 -34.27 44.31
C CYS A 45 -17.99 -34.60 45.77
N GLY A 46 -19.27 -34.53 46.18
CA GLY A 46 -19.72 -35.01 47.50
C GLY A 46 -19.90 -36.52 47.59
N GLY A 47 -19.25 -37.29 46.71
CA GLY A 47 -19.40 -38.74 46.65
C GLY A 47 -18.58 -39.46 47.71
N GLU A 48 -19.05 -40.64 48.13
CA GLU A 48 -18.37 -41.50 49.09
C GLU A 48 -17.80 -42.75 48.42
N ILE A 49 -16.64 -43.20 48.90
CA ILE A 49 -15.95 -44.40 48.43
C ILE A 49 -16.12 -45.47 49.49
N ARG A 50 -16.86 -46.53 49.14
CA ARG A 50 -17.01 -47.71 49.99
C ARG A 50 -15.85 -48.68 49.73
N TYR A 51 -15.21 -49.14 50.80
CA TYR A 51 -14.09 -50.07 50.72
C TYR A 51 -14.11 -51.08 51.87
N LYS A 52 -13.32 -52.15 51.72
CA LYS A 52 -13.04 -53.08 52.82
C LYS A 52 -11.64 -52.81 53.36
N VAL A 53 -11.46 -52.93 54.68
CA VAL A 53 -10.18 -52.61 55.34
C VAL A 53 -9.01 -53.45 54.83
N TYR A 54 -9.28 -54.64 54.29
CA TYR A 54 -8.29 -55.55 53.73
C TYR A 54 -7.97 -55.28 52.25
N TRP A 55 -8.56 -54.26 51.61
CA TRP A 55 -8.21 -53.88 50.24
C TRP A 55 -6.87 -53.13 50.22
N THR A 56 -5.89 -53.65 49.47
CA THR A 56 -4.55 -53.08 49.38
C THR A 56 -4.48 -51.76 48.61
N LYS A 57 -5.47 -51.48 47.75
CA LYS A 57 -5.57 -50.25 46.98
C LYS A 57 -6.99 -49.71 46.98
N VAL A 58 -7.23 -48.73 47.85
CA VAL A 58 -8.48 -47.98 47.88
C VAL A 58 -8.32 -46.74 47.00
N PHE A 59 -9.13 -46.62 45.96
CA PHE A 59 -9.10 -45.45 45.07
C PHE A 59 -9.36 -44.14 45.83
N ASP A 60 -8.79 -43.03 45.39
CA ASP A 60 -9.02 -41.70 45.98
C ASP A 60 -10.23 -40.98 45.39
N TYR A 61 -10.73 -41.48 44.26
CA TYR A 61 -11.90 -40.93 43.57
C TYR A 61 -13.03 -41.94 43.49
N CYS A 62 -14.27 -41.46 43.64
CA CYS A 62 -15.45 -42.29 43.46
C CYS A 62 -15.62 -42.69 41.98
N GLN A 63 -16.40 -43.74 41.73
CA GLN A 63 -16.65 -44.23 40.36
C GLN A 63 -17.40 -43.22 39.49
N ASP A 64 -18.13 -42.28 40.10
CA ASP A 64 -18.92 -41.30 39.36
C ASP A 64 -18.06 -40.16 38.82
N CYS A 65 -17.23 -39.53 39.65
CA CYS A 65 -16.41 -38.41 39.20
C CYS A 65 -15.08 -38.85 38.60
N LYS A 66 -14.46 -39.92 39.14
CA LYS A 66 -13.10 -40.36 38.77
C LYS A 66 -12.09 -39.19 38.72
N GLY A 67 -12.23 -38.22 39.62
CA GLY A 67 -11.39 -37.02 39.70
C GLY A 67 -11.74 -35.90 38.71
N TRP A 68 -12.71 -36.10 37.81
CA TRP A 68 -13.16 -35.09 36.86
C TRP A 68 -14.28 -34.21 37.42
N TYR A 69 -14.27 -32.94 37.03
CA TYR A 69 -15.34 -32.00 37.32
C TYR A 69 -15.43 -30.93 36.23
N GLU A 70 -16.62 -30.34 36.10
CA GLU A 70 -16.91 -29.33 35.09
C GLU A 70 -16.54 -27.92 35.59
N VAL A 71 -15.87 -27.15 34.74
CA VAL A 71 -15.57 -25.73 34.96
C VAL A 71 -16.06 -24.87 33.80
N LYS A 72 -16.30 -23.59 34.09
CA LYS A 72 -16.67 -22.59 33.07
C LYS A 72 -15.41 -22.03 32.40
N CYS A 73 -15.47 -21.80 31.09
CA CYS A 73 -14.43 -21.07 30.36
C CYS A 73 -14.27 -19.64 30.91
N GLU A 74 -13.03 -19.24 31.21
CA GLU A 74 -12.73 -17.89 31.69
C GLU A 74 -12.86 -16.81 30.60
N ASN A 75 -12.89 -17.18 29.31
CA ASN A 75 -13.08 -16.20 28.23
C ASN A 75 -14.50 -15.58 28.34
N PRO A 76 -14.63 -14.26 28.56
CA PRO A 76 -15.93 -13.61 28.78
C PRO A 76 -16.87 -13.68 27.56
N LYS A 77 -16.32 -13.91 26.37
CA LYS A 77 -17.08 -14.08 25.12
C LYS A 77 -17.51 -15.53 24.89
N CYS A 78 -17.03 -16.45 25.72
CA CYS A 78 -17.32 -17.88 25.64
C CYS A 78 -18.22 -18.30 26.81
N PHE A 79 -19.32 -18.96 26.50
CA PHE A 79 -20.21 -19.55 27.50
C PHE A 79 -19.97 -21.06 27.69
N GLY A 80 -18.90 -21.58 27.08
CA GLY A 80 -18.55 -22.99 27.11
C GLY A 80 -18.15 -23.47 28.51
N ARG A 81 -18.39 -24.75 28.73
CA ARG A 81 -17.96 -25.49 29.93
C ARG A 81 -17.12 -26.69 29.49
N PHE A 82 -16.18 -27.11 30.33
CA PHE A 82 -15.30 -28.23 30.02
C PHE A 82 -14.85 -28.93 31.29
N ASN A 83 -14.45 -30.20 31.16
CA ASN A 83 -14.01 -31.00 32.30
C ASN A 83 -12.51 -30.89 32.52
N ILE A 84 -12.11 -30.78 33.78
CA ILE A 84 -10.72 -30.86 34.23
C ILE A 84 -10.58 -31.90 35.33
N HIS A 85 -9.37 -32.42 35.51
CA HIS A 85 -9.06 -33.39 36.56
C HIS A 85 -8.45 -32.67 37.77
N CYS A 86 -8.84 -33.04 38.98
CA CYS A 86 -8.34 -32.41 40.22
C CYS A 86 -6.84 -32.62 40.47
N ASP A 87 -6.25 -33.69 39.94
CA ASP A 87 -4.80 -33.94 40.02
C ASP A 87 -3.95 -33.10 39.05
N TRP A 88 -4.55 -32.24 38.22
CA TRP A 88 -3.77 -31.40 37.32
C TRP A 88 -3.14 -30.23 38.07
N ASN A 89 -1.81 -30.17 38.09
CA ASN A 89 -1.06 -29.08 38.73
C ASN A 89 -1.29 -27.71 38.07
N ASN A 90 -1.61 -27.69 36.77
CA ASN A 90 -1.88 -26.46 36.02
C ASN A 90 -3.05 -26.69 35.05
N PRO A 91 -4.29 -26.75 35.57
CA PRO A 91 -5.45 -27.02 34.74
C PRO A 91 -5.68 -25.84 33.78
N PRO A 92 -6.15 -26.11 32.55
CA PRO A 92 -6.44 -25.04 31.61
C PRO A 92 -7.62 -24.20 32.11
N GLN A 93 -7.49 -22.88 31.95
CA GLN A 93 -8.54 -21.89 32.27
C GLN A 93 -9.57 -21.72 31.15
N TYR A 94 -9.17 -22.06 29.93
CA TYR A 94 -9.96 -21.85 28.72
C TYR A 94 -10.37 -23.19 28.11
N CYS A 95 -11.60 -23.25 27.58
CA CYS A 95 -12.10 -24.45 26.91
C CYS A 95 -11.23 -24.83 25.69
N PRO A 96 -11.28 -26.08 25.21
CA PRO A 96 -10.52 -26.52 24.03
C PRO A 96 -10.66 -25.58 22.83
N ASP A 97 -11.88 -25.14 22.52
CA ASP A 97 -12.14 -24.26 21.36
C ASP A 97 -11.48 -22.88 21.51
N CYS A 98 -11.53 -22.29 22.70
CA CYS A 98 -10.84 -21.01 22.98
C CYS A 98 -9.31 -21.18 22.93
N ARG A 99 -8.81 -22.36 23.30
CA ARG A 99 -7.38 -22.71 23.23
C ARG A 99 -6.90 -23.04 21.84
N GLU A 100 -7.77 -23.20 20.86
CA GLU A 100 -7.37 -23.43 19.48
C GLU A 100 -6.76 -22.17 18.85
N TRP A 101 -5.81 -22.35 17.93
CA TRP A 101 -5.28 -21.22 17.15
C TRP A 101 -6.29 -20.86 16.06
N LYS A 102 -6.72 -19.61 16.03
CA LYS A 102 -7.54 -19.06 14.95
C LYS A 102 -6.71 -18.14 14.06
N GLU A 103 -7.18 -17.93 12.84
CA GLU A 103 -6.52 -17.07 11.86
C GLU A 103 -7.48 -16.00 11.35
N LYS A 104 -6.98 -14.79 11.15
CA LYS A 104 -7.68 -13.72 10.43
C LYS A 104 -6.73 -13.10 9.41
N ALA A 105 -7.29 -12.54 8.33
CA ALA A 105 -6.49 -11.80 7.36
C ALA A 105 -5.75 -10.63 8.03
N CYS A 106 -4.54 -10.34 7.60
CA CYS A 106 -3.80 -9.18 8.07
C CYS A 106 -4.50 -7.89 7.64
N GLY A 107 -4.58 -6.92 8.57
CA GLY A 107 -5.11 -5.58 8.28
C GLY A 107 -4.33 -4.82 7.19
N ASN A 108 -3.08 -5.23 6.88
CA ASN A 108 -2.36 -4.74 5.72
C ASN A 108 -2.71 -5.59 4.48
N ARG A 109 -3.57 -5.04 3.62
CA ARG A 109 -4.01 -5.69 2.37
C ARG A 109 -2.88 -5.94 1.37
N GLU A 110 -1.75 -5.25 1.47
CA GLU A 110 -0.64 -5.42 0.53
C GLU A 110 0.27 -6.62 0.87
N CYS A 111 0.21 -7.14 2.11
CA CYS A 111 1.10 -8.23 2.53
C CYS A 111 0.52 -9.63 2.30
N ASN A 112 -0.80 -9.75 2.05
CA ASN A 112 -1.54 -11.02 1.95
C ASN A 112 -1.28 -12.02 3.12
N GLY A 113 -0.79 -11.53 4.26
CA GLY A 113 -0.47 -12.34 5.42
C GLY A 113 -1.68 -12.63 6.29
N HIS A 114 -1.49 -13.54 7.25
CA HIS A 114 -2.51 -13.91 8.23
C HIS A 114 -1.99 -13.65 9.65
N VAL A 115 -2.88 -13.30 10.56
CA VAL A 115 -2.60 -13.18 11.99
C VAL A 115 -3.17 -14.41 12.69
N ARG A 116 -2.28 -15.14 13.37
CA ARG A 116 -2.68 -16.24 14.27
C ARG A 116 -2.94 -15.68 15.66
N TYR A 117 -4.07 -16.05 16.26
CA TYR A 117 -4.48 -15.54 17.57
C TYR A 117 -5.25 -16.59 18.37
N LYS A 118 -5.45 -16.31 19.66
CA LYS A 118 -6.39 -17.04 20.51
C LYS A 118 -7.56 -16.13 20.85
N GLU A 119 -8.76 -16.68 20.91
CA GLU A 119 -9.97 -15.88 21.18
C GLU A 119 -9.99 -15.24 22.56
N TYR A 120 -9.29 -15.84 23.52
CA TYR A 120 -9.18 -15.32 24.88
C TYR A 120 -8.11 -14.24 25.05
N TRP A 121 -7.36 -13.86 24.01
CA TRP A 121 -6.42 -12.75 24.11
C TRP A 121 -7.16 -11.42 24.22
N ASP A 122 -6.76 -10.59 25.19
CA ASP A 122 -7.33 -9.24 25.37
C ASP A 122 -7.11 -8.36 24.14
N ASN A 123 -5.92 -8.47 23.54
CA ASN A 123 -5.50 -7.68 22.38
C ASN A 123 -5.08 -8.60 21.24
N ILE A 124 -6.03 -8.90 20.37
CA ILE A 124 -5.77 -9.64 19.14
C ILE A 124 -5.06 -8.70 18.14
N PRO A 125 -3.83 -8.98 17.70
CA PRO A 125 -3.14 -8.11 16.76
C PRO A 125 -3.90 -7.97 15.44
N ASP A 126 -3.86 -6.79 14.83
CA ASP A 126 -4.43 -6.58 13.49
C ASP A 126 -3.43 -6.88 12.38
N TYR A 127 -2.15 -6.78 12.68
CA TYR A 127 -1.08 -6.95 11.71
C TYR A 127 -0.29 -8.23 11.98
N CYS A 128 0.13 -8.89 10.90
CA CYS A 128 1.06 -10.01 10.97
C CYS A 128 2.49 -9.50 11.20
N THR A 129 3.49 -10.28 10.79
CA THR A 129 4.90 -9.87 10.85
C THR A 129 5.21 -8.58 10.07
N CYS A 130 4.36 -8.17 9.12
CA CYS A 130 4.52 -6.90 8.40
C CYS A 130 4.32 -5.66 9.30
N LYS A 131 3.63 -5.81 10.45
CA LYS A 131 3.33 -4.72 11.39
C LYS A 131 2.71 -3.49 10.71
N GLY A 132 1.86 -3.69 9.71
CA GLY A 132 1.21 -2.61 8.94
C GLY A 132 2.11 -1.85 7.95
N TRP A 133 3.39 -2.21 7.84
CA TRP A 133 4.32 -1.56 6.90
C TRP A 133 4.28 -2.19 5.51
N ASN A 134 4.36 -1.33 4.50
CA ASN A 134 4.50 -1.70 3.09
C ASN A 134 5.53 -0.81 2.40
N THR A 135 6.02 -1.26 1.25
CA THR A 135 7.06 -0.57 0.47
C THR A 135 6.42 0.12 -0.72
N LYS A 136 6.60 1.44 -0.82
CA LYS A 136 6.13 2.25 -1.95
C LYS A 136 7.32 2.81 -2.73
N THR A 137 7.21 2.89 -4.05
CA THR A 137 8.22 3.53 -4.90
C THR A 137 7.99 5.03 -4.97
N CYS A 138 9.06 5.82 -4.97
CA CYS A 138 8.98 7.26 -5.16
C CYS A 138 8.36 7.60 -6.53
N GLU A 139 7.37 8.50 -6.54
CA GLU A 139 6.65 8.92 -7.77
C GLU A 139 7.48 9.89 -8.64
N ASN A 140 8.62 10.38 -8.16
CA ASN A 140 9.52 11.22 -8.96
C ASN A 140 10.22 10.36 -10.02
N SER A 141 10.05 10.72 -11.30
CA SER A 141 10.53 9.93 -12.46
C SER A 141 12.04 9.69 -12.48
N HIS A 142 12.82 10.57 -11.84
CA HIS A 142 14.28 10.44 -11.74
C HIS A 142 14.73 9.66 -10.50
N CYS A 143 13.80 9.32 -9.60
CA CYS A 143 14.08 8.61 -8.36
C CYS A 143 13.61 7.15 -8.45
N ARG A 144 14.55 6.22 -8.23
CA ARG A 144 14.25 4.77 -8.17
C ARG A 144 14.20 4.24 -6.74
N HIS A 145 14.25 5.13 -5.74
CA HIS A 145 14.20 4.72 -4.34
C HIS A 145 12.80 4.27 -3.95
N SER A 146 12.75 3.23 -3.12
CA SER A 146 11.56 2.82 -2.41
C SER A 146 11.67 3.21 -0.94
N PHE A 147 10.54 3.45 -0.30
CA PHE A 147 10.45 3.81 1.11
C PHE A 147 9.28 3.09 1.77
N LYS A 148 9.35 2.97 3.09
CA LYS A 148 8.29 2.32 3.88
C LYS A 148 7.22 3.32 4.22
N VAL A 149 5.98 2.91 4.03
CA VAL A 149 4.78 3.61 4.50
C VAL A 149 3.96 2.65 5.36
N HIS A 150 3.15 3.19 6.26
CA HIS A 150 2.26 2.39 7.07
C HIS A 150 0.84 2.48 6.51
N CYS A 151 0.13 1.36 6.43
CA CYS A 151 -1.21 1.30 5.82
C CYS A 151 -2.28 2.10 6.60
N SER A 152 -2.01 2.46 7.86
CA SER A 152 -2.91 3.30 8.65
C SER A 152 -2.73 4.82 8.41
N TRP A 153 -1.77 5.24 7.59
CA TRP A 153 -1.57 6.65 7.29
C TRP A 153 -2.65 7.13 6.30
N SER A 154 -3.39 8.19 6.67
CA SER A 154 -4.39 8.82 5.80
C SER A 154 -3.75 9.42 4.54
N ASP A 155 -2.61 10.09 4.74
CA ASP A 155 -1.90 10.85 3.71
C ASP A 155 -0.54 10.22 3.45
N THR A 156 -0.53 9.17 2.63
CA THR A 156 0.71 8.50 2.28
C THR A 156 1.60 9.41 1.41
N PRO A 157 2.90 9.56 1.74
CA PRO A 157 3.80 10.36 0.93
C PRO A 157 3.88 9.84 -0.51
N LYS A 158 3.95 10.77 -1.47
CA LYS A 158 4.20 10.47 -2.89
C LYS A 158 5.70 10.34 -3.20
N TYR A 159 6.51 11.10 -2.47
CA TYR A 159 7.94 11.21 -2.70
C TYR A 159 8.74 10.73 -1.50
N CYS A 160 9.92 10.15 -1.75
CA CYS A 160 10.87 9.83 -0.69
C CYS A 160 11.45 11.12 -0.07
N LYS A 161 12.11 11.00 1.07
CA LYS A 161 12.68 12.14 1.81
C LYS A 161 13.55 13.05 0.93
N ASP A 162 14.33 12.46 0.03
CA ASP A 162 15.29 13.18 -0.82
C ASP A 162 14.63 13.81 -2.07
N CYS A 163 13.40 13.42 -2.39
CA CYS A 163 12.63 13.94 -3.52
C CYS A 163 11.47 14.84 -3.09
N LYS A 164 11.25 15.00 -1.79
CA LYS A 164 10.25 15.90 -1.24
C LYS A 164 10.80 17.32 -1.25
N GLY A 165 10.23 18.20 -2.07
CA GLY A 165 10.64 19.60 -2.19
C GLY A 165 11.45 19.86 -3.46
N TRP A 166 12.59 20.54 -3.33
CA TRP A 166 13.43 20.92 -4.47
C TRP A 166 14.40 19.81 -4.88
N TYR A 167 14.48 19.53 -6.18
CA TYR A 167 15.46 18.63 -6.76
C TYR A 167 16.01 19.21 -8.08
N LYS A 168 17.17 18.71 -8.52
CA LYS A 168 17.82 19.17 -9.75
C LYS A 168 17.60 18.17 -10.88
N GLN A 169 17.23 18.67 -12.05
CA GLN A 169 17.09 17.89 -13.28
C GLN A 169 18.01 18.47 -14.37
N PRO A 170 18.64 17.65 -15.24
CA PRO A 170 19.37 18.17 -16.39
C PRO A 170 18.44 18.94 -17.34
N CYS A 171 18.94 20.06 -17.86
CA CYS A 171 18.25 20.84 -18.87
C CYS A 171 18.09 20.03 -20.17
N GLU A 172 16.89 20.02 -20.76
CA GLU A 172 16.58 19.30 -22.01
C GLU A 172 17.15 19.98 -23.27
N GLY A 173 17.85 21.10 -23.13
CA GLY A 173 18.52 21.78 -24.24
C GLY A 173 19.64 20.92 -24.82
N SER A 174 19.63 20.69 -26.14
CA SER A 174 20.68 19.94 -26.84
C SER A 174 22.07 20.54 -26.56
N GLY A 175 22.99 19.70 -26.08
CA GLY A 175 24.35 20.11 -25.71
C GLY A 175 24.47 20.90 -24.39
N CYS A 176 23.37 21.15 -23.67
CA CYS A 176 23.39 21.86 -22.40
C CYS A 176 23.77 20.92 -21.25
N ARG A 177 24.68 21.37 -20.37
CA ARG A 177 25.08 20.65 -19.15
C ARG A 177 24.57 21.30 -17.86
N GLN A 178 23.72 22.32 -17.98
CA GLN A 178 23.14 22.99 -16.81
C GLN A 178 22.02 22.14 -16.19
N GLN A 179 21.74 22.43 -14.92
CA GLN A 179 20.64 21.84 -14.17
C GLN A 179 19.56 22.89 -13.91
N VAL A 180 18.31 22.42 -13.78
CA VAL A 180 17.15 23.21 -13.37
C VAL A 180 16.67 22.72 -12.01
N ASP A 181 16.42 23.66 -11.10
CA ASP A 181 15.78 23.38 -9.82
C ASP A 181 14.27 23.25 -10.03
N ILE A 182 13.71 22.12 -9.63
CA ILE A 182 12.31 21.76 -9.78
C ILE A 182 11.75 21.45 -8.39
N HIS A 183 10.57 21.99 -8.09
CA HIS A 183 9.82 21.58 -6.91
C HIS A 183 8.91 20.39 -7.23
N SER A 184 8.86 19.38 -6.37
CA SER A 184 8.08 18.15 -6.54
C SER A 184 6.58 18.39 -6.74
N ASP A 185 6.06 19.50 -6.24
CA ASP A 185 4.64 19.84 -6.30
C ASP A 185 4.24 20.65 -7.55
N TRP A 186 5.19 20.95 -8.44
CA TRP A 186 4.90 21.69 -9.68
C TRP A 186 4.24 20.78 -10.71
N SER A 187 3.03 21.13 -11.15
CA SER A 187 2.32 20.40 -12.20
C SER A 187 2.97 20.57 -13.58
N ASN A 188 3.65 21.70 -13.82
CA ASN A 188 4.36 22.01 -15.06
C ASN A 188 5.78 22.51 -14.74
N PRO A 189 6.70 21.59 -14.38
CA PRO A 189 8.05 21.98 -14.02
C PRO A 189 8.85 22.45 -15.25
N PRO A 190 9.79 23.39 -15.09
CA PRO A 190 10.61 23.89 -16.19
C PRO A 190 11.55 22.78 -16.68
N LYS A 191 11.58 22.60 -18.01
CA LYS A 191 12.45 21.61 -18.68
C LYS A 191 13.79 22.18 -19.14
N PHE A 192 13.88 23.50 -19.26
CA PHE A 192 15.02 24.21 -19.84
C PHE A 192 15.58 25.22 -18.84
N CYS A 193 16.90 25.33 -18.77
CA CYS A 193 17.58 26.36 -17.98
C CYS A 193 17.31 27.76 -18.55
N LYS A 194 17.67 28.80 -17.79
CA LYS A 194 17.48 30.20 -18.19
C LYS A 194 18.08 30.51 -19.57
N ASP A 195 19.24 29.92 -19.86
CA ASP A 195 19.97 30.16 -21.11
C ASP A 195 19.36 29.40 -22.30
N CYS A 196 18.89 28.18 -22.08
CA CYS A 196 18.21 27.40 -23.12
C CYS A 196 16.76 27.84 -23.37
N ASN A 197 16.13 28.48 -22.38
CA ASN A 197 14.78 29.04 -22.48
C ASN A 197 14.78 30.53 -22.89
N THR A 198 15.79 30.93 -23.66
CA THR A 198 15.88 32.25 -24.29
C THR A 198 14.93 32.37 -25.46
N LEU A 199 14.61 33.62 -25.83
CA LEU A 199 13.81 33.90 -27.00
C LEU A 199 14.66 33.64 -28.25
N LYS A 200 14.17 32.77 -29.13
CA LYS A 200 14.78 32.43 -30.41
C LYS A 200 13.90 32.93 -31.54
N GLU A 201 14.49 33.03 -32.72
CA GLU A 201 13.81 33.46 -33.94
C GLU A 201 13.88 32.35 -34.99
N LYS A 202 12.78 32.10 -35.69
CA LYS A 202 12.71 31.21 -36.86
C LYS A 202 11.94 31.92 -37.98
N SER A 203 12.15 31.52 -39.22
CA SER A 203 11.39 32.06 -40.34
C SER A 203 9.90 31.74 -40.21
N CYS A 204 9.05 32.65 -40.67
CA CYS A 204 7.61 32.43 -40.76
C CYS A 204 7.29 31.27 -41.72
N SER A 205 6.43 30.34 -41.29
CA SER A 205 6.00 29.20 -42.13
C SER A 205 5.13 29.61 -43.33
N THR A 206 4.66 30.87 -43.42
CA THR A 206 3.93 31.36 -44.59
C THR A 206 4.87 31.49 -45.78
N SER A 207 4.58 30.78 -46.88
CA SER A 207 5.42 30.75 -48.08
C SER A 207 5.76 32.15 -48.61
N GLY A 208 7.05 32.51 -48.52
CA GLY A 208 7.60 33.76 -49.01
C GLY A 208 7.45 34.97 -48.09
N CYS A 209 6.90 34.80 -46.88
CA CYS A 209 7.00 35.79 -45.81
C CYS A 209 8.44 35.86 -45.29
N THR A 210 9.00 37.07 -45.20
CA THR A 210 10.38 37.32 -44.72
C THR A 210 10.44 37.67 -43.23
N GLU A 211 9.30 37.72 -42.54
CA GLU A 211 9.23 38.08 -41.13
C GLU A 211 9.68 36.92 -40.24
N MET A 212 10.27 37.28 -39.10
CA MET A 212 10.75 36.32 -38.10
C MET A 212 9.70 36.05 -37.02
N VAL A 213 9.66 34.80 -36.56
CA VAL A 213 8.79 34.32 -35.50
C VAL A 213 9.61 34.14 -34.23
N LYS A 214 9.28 34.94 -33.23
CA LYS A 214 9.88 34.83 -31.89
C LYS A 214 9.20 33.71 -31.11
N TYR A 215 9.99 32.77 -30.60
CA TYR A 215 9.51 31.65 -29.80
C TYR A 215 10.48 31.29 -28.69
N LYS A 216 10.00 30.62 -27.64
CA LYS A 216 10.85 29.96 -26.65
C LYS A 216 10.79 28.46 -26.85
N THR A 217 11.92 27.79 -26.62
CA THR A 217 11.99 26.32 -26.74
C THR A 217 11.09 25.61 -25.71
N ALA A 218 10.79 26.25 -24.58
CA ALA A 218 9.89 25.70 -23.56
C ALA A 218 8.38 25.86 -23.87
N TRP A 219 7.99 26.49 -24.98
CA TRP A 219 6.58 26.60 -25.33
C TRP A 219 6.09 25.27 -25.92
N ASP A 220 5.04 24.69 -25.35
CA ASP A 220 4.45 23.43 -25.83
C ASP A 220 3.93 23.56 -27.27
N ASN A 221 3.45 24.76 -27.63
CA ASN A 221 2.95 25.09 -28.96
C ASN A 221 3.59 26.39 -29.46
N PRO A 222 4.86 26.36 -29.90
CA PRO A 222 5.53 27.55 -30.38
C PRO A 222 4.86 28.05 -31.67
N PRO A 223 4.66 29.37 -31.85
CA PRO A 223 4.01 29.89 -33.04
C PRO A 223 4.79 29.51 -34.29
N GLU A 224 4.07 29.18 -35.36
CA GLU A 224 4.64 28.89 -36.68
C GLU A 224 4.64 30.11 -37.59
N TYR A 225 3.75 31.07 -37.32
CA TYR A 225 3.51 32.24 -38.15
C TYR A 225 3.92 33.51 -37.42
N CYS A 226 4.42 34.51 -38.16
CA CYS A 226 4.66 35.83 -37.61
C CYS A 226 3.33 36.47 -37.18
N GLU A 227 3.38 37.51 -36.36
CA GLU A 227 2.18 38.14 -35.81
C GLU A 227 1.20 38.56 -36.91
N THR A 228 1.73 39.12 -38.01
CA THR A 228 0.97 39.53 -39.19
C THR A 228 0.28 38.33 -39.84
N CYS A 229 1.03 37.29 -40.22
CA CYS A 229 0.46 36.09 -40.85
C CYS A 229 -0.55 35.36 -39.94
N ARG A 230 -0.33 35.37 -38.63
CA ARG A 230 -1.30 34.81 -37.67
C ARG A 230 -2.62 35.58 -37.67
N LYS A 231 -2.59 36.92 -37.65
CA LYS A 231 -3.79 37.77 -37.72
C LYS A 231 -4.57 37.58 -39.03
N LEU A 232 -3.87 37.23 -40.10
CA LEU A 232 -4.48 37.01 -41.41
C LEU A 232 -5.06 35.60 -41.59
N GLY A 233 -4.81 34.64 -40.69
CA GLY A 233 -5.40 33.30 -40.76
C GLY A 233 -4.40 32.14 -40.85
N GLY A 234 -3.09 32.41 -40.71
CA GLY A 234 -2.04 31.41 -40.57
C GLY A 234 -2.02 30.36 -41.68
N LYS A 235 -2.12 29.07 -41.32
CA LYS A 235 -2.05 27.93 -42.24
C LYS A 235 -3.14 27.89 -43.32
N ASN A 236 -4.28 28.54 -43.07
CA ASN A 236 -5.47 28.42 -43.93
C ASN A 236 -5.60 29.57 -44.94
N ARG A 237 -4.67 30.54 -44.92
CA ARG A 237 -4.72 31.68 -45.82
C ARG A 237 -3.33 32.00 -46.31
N ASP A 238 -3.14 31.89 -47.62
CA ASP A 238 -1.96 32.41 -48.31
C ASP A 238 -2.33 33.82 -48.83
N PRO A 239 -1.78 34.91 -48.24
CA PRO A 239 -2.08 36.27 -48.69
C PRO A 239 -1.76 36.50 -50.16
N TRP A 240 -0.88 35.68 -50.75
CA TRP A 240 -0.47 35.76 -52.16
C TRP A 240 -1.45 35.11 -53.12
N LYS A 241 -2.39 34.32 -52.60
CA LYS A 241 -3.43 33.63 -53.36
C LYS A 241 -4.84 34.09 -52.97
N ASP A 242 -4.97 35.05 -52.06
CA ASP A 242 -6.27 35.61 -51.70
C ASP A 242 -6.79 36.46 -52.87
N PRO A 243 -7.96 36.11 -53.47
CA PRO A 243 -8.50 36.83 -54.62
C PRO A 243 -8.89 38.29 -54.30
N ARG A 244 -8.98 38.66 -53.03
CA ARG A 244 -9.23 40.05 -52.59
C ARG A 244 -7.97 40.91 -52.60
N ASN A 245 -6.80 40.31 -52.73
CA ASN A 245 -5.53 41.01 -52.80
C ASN A 245 -5.11 41.22 -54.25
N ILE A 246 -4.74 42.45 -54.59
CA ILE A 246 -4.07 42.75 -55.86
C ILE A 246 -2.58 42.53 -55.65
N VAL A 247 -2.07 41.40 -56.15
CA VAL A 247 -0.66 41.05 -56.07
C VAL A 247 0.03 41.49 -57.35
N LYS A 248 1.11 42.26 -57.22
CA LYS A 248 1.97 42.65 -58.33
C LYS A 248 3.32 41.96 -58.23
N THR A 249 3.78 41.40 -59.34
CA THR A 249 5.16 40.93 -59.46
C THR A 249 6.08 42.13 -59.44
N ILE A 250 7.01 42.15 -58.51
CA ILE A 250 8.10 43.13 -58.45
C ILE A 250 9.28 42.50 -59.19
N GLY A 251 9.99 43.33 -59.97
CA GLY A 251 11.14 42.91 -60.76
C GLY A 251 12.20 42.14 -59.96
N PRO A 252 13.12 41.45 -60.65
CA PRO A 252 14.11 40.61 -60.00
C PRO A 252 15.02 41.44 -59.08
N ASN A 253 15.38 40.87 -57.94
CA ASN A 253 16.39 41.47 -57.07
C ASN A 253 17.78 41.26 -57.71
N ALA A 254 18.84 41.75 -57.07
CA ALA A 254 20.22 41.69 -57.60
C ALA A 254 20.73 40.25 -57.89
N ASP A 255 20.08 39.24 -57.32
CA ASP A 255 20.33 37.81 -57.50
C ASP A 255 19.48 37.14 -58.61
N GLY A 256 18.64 37.91 -59.32
CA GLY A 256 17.74 37.40 -60.36
C GLY A 256 16.42 36.82 -59.83
N THR A 257 16.16 36.89 -58.51
CA THR A 257 14.96 36.32 -57.90
C THR A 257 13.79 37.30 -57.99
N TRP A 258 12.64 36.87 -58.54
CA TRP A 258 11.43 37.70 -58.68
C TRP A 258 10.61 37.75 -57.39
N GLY A 259 10.22 38.96 -56.98
CA GLY A 259 9.38 39.21 -55.80
C GLY A 259 7.90 39.41 -56.12
N GLN A 260 7.04 39.34 -55.11
CA GLN A 260 5.63 39.74 -55.20
C GLN A 260 5.28 40.72 -54.08
N LYS A 261 4.37 41.67 -54.33
CA LYS A 261 3.85 42.58 -53.30
C LYS A 261 2.34 42.71 -53.41
N VAL A 262 1.66 42.72 -52.26
CA VAL A 262 0.25 43.07 -52.19
C VAL A 262 0.15 44.59 -52.31
N MET A 263 -0.37 45.06 -53.44
CA MET A 263 -0.54 46.48 -53.73
C MET A 263 -1.80 47.05 -53.07
N SER A 264 -2.84 46.24 -52.91
CA SER A 264 -4.09 46.60 -52.26
C SER A 264 -4.88 45.37 -51.84
N GLY A 265 -5.76 45.51 -50.85
CA GLY A 265 -6.60 44.44 -50.32
C GLY A 265 -6.57 44.39 -48.78
N PRO A 266 -7.27 43.42 -48.15
CA PRO A 266 -7.22 43.24 -46.70
C PRO A 266 -5.80 43.01 -46.15
N ASP A 267 -4.85 42.58 -46.98
CA ASP A 267 -3.47 42.33 -46.57
C ASP A 267 -2.46 43.32 -47.19
N THR A 268 -2.90 44.56 -47.42
CA THR A 268 -2.04 45.65 -47.92
C THR A 268 -0.81 45.81 -47.01
N ASN A 269 0.38 45.99 -47.62
CA ASN A 269 1.71 46.07 -46.97
C ASN A 269 2.45 44.75 -46.71
N LEU A 270 1.92 43.60 -47.19
CA LEU A 270 2.72 42.38 -47.23
C LEU A 270 3.65 42.32 -48.45
N HIS A 271 4.76 41.59 -48.29
CA HIS A 271 5.79 41.39 -49.30
C HIS A 271 6.26 39.91 -49.38
N ARG A 272 6.37 39.36 -50.59
CA ARG A 272 6.85 38.00 -50.87
C ARG A 272 8.23 38.05 -51.52
N GLY A 273 9.21 37.34 -50.94
CA GLY A 273 10.48 37.04 -51.63
C GLY A 273 11.33 38.26 -52.02
N TYR A 274 11.26 39.35 -51.26
CA TYR A 274 12.10 40.53 -51.48
C TYR A 274 12.42 41.07 -50.05
N ASP A 275 13.68 41.40 -49.75
CA ASP A 275 14.25 41.71 -48.41
C ASP A 275 14.90 43.11 -48.42
N PRO A 276 14.64 43.99 -47.42
CA PRO A 276 15.22 45.32 -47.33
C PRO A 276 16.68 45.45 -46.82
N ASP A 277 17.71 45.47 -47.67
CA ASP A 277 18.37 46.77 -47.89
C ASP A 277 17.50 47.74 -48.73
N ARG A 278 16.38 47.23 -49.29
CA ARG A 278 15.15 47.96 -49.68
C ARG A 278 14.81 49.13 -48.75
N ILE A 279 14.09 50.06 -49.35
CA ILE A 279 13.66 51.35 -48.82
C ILE A 279 14.81 52.35 -48.74
N ARG A 280 15.98 52.03 -48.14
CA ARG A 280 17.04 53.05 -47.96
C ARG A 280 17.72 53.52 -49.25
N GLU A 281 17.97 52.65 -50.22
CA GLU A 281 18.57 53.08 -51.50
C GLU A 281 17.56 53.71 -52.48
N PHE A 282 16.27 53.37 -52.34
CA PHE A 282 15.24 53.78 -53.29
C PHE A 282 14.75 55.23 -53.09
N GLU A 283 14.86 55.76 -51.87
CA GLU A 283 14.59 57.18 -51.60
C GLU A 283 15.83 58.05 -51.84
N ALA A 284 17.04 57.54 -51.55
CA ALA A 284 18.28 58.28 -51.74
C ALA A 284 18.60 58.61 -53.22
N GLY A 285 18.29 57.71 -54.16
CA GLY A 285 18.55 57.94 -55.60
C GLY A 285 17.61 58.95 -56.27
N LYS A 286 16.41 59.18 -55.73
CA LYS A 286 15.47 60.18 -56.27
C LYS A 286 15.83 61.61 -55.85
N ASP A 287 16.50 61.78 -54.70
CA ASP A 287 16.99 63.09 -54.24
C ASP A 287 18.27 63.54 -54.95
N TYR A 288 19.16 62.62 -55.35
CA TYR A 288 20.38 62.98 -56.08
C TYR A 288 20.10 63.62 -57.45
N LYS A 289 19.09 63.14 -58.19
CA LYS A 289 18.72 63.71 -59.51
C LYS A 289 17.96 65.04 -59.43
N ARG A 290 17.49 65.47 -58.26
CA ARG A 290 16.93 66.81 -58.05
C ARG A 290 18.00 67.86 -57.73
N ARG A 291 19.15 67.47 -57.18
CA ARG A 291 20.23 68.40 -56.83
C ARG A 291 21.16 68.77 -57.99
N ASN A 292 21.24 67.97 -59.06
CA ASN A 292 22.08 68.25 -60.24
C ASN A 292 21.34 68.95 -61.40
N LYS A 293 20.30 69.74 -61.10
CA LYS A 293 19.53 70.47 -62.12
C LYS A 293 19.40 71.98 -61.85
N TYR A 294 20.33 72.53 -61.07
CA TYR A 294 20.59 73.97 -60.94
C TYR A 294 22.09 74.21 -60.98
#